data_AF-A0A1I5NRN3-F1
#
_entry.id   AF-A0A1I5NRN3-F1
#
_cell.length_a   1.000
_cell.length_b   1.000
_cell.length_c   1.000
_cell.angle_alpha   90.00
_cell.angle_beta   90.00
_cell.angle_gamma   90.00
#
_symmetry.space_group_name_H-M   'P 1'
#
loop_
_entity.id
_entity.type
_entity.pdbx_description
1 polymer ?
#
loop_
_entity_poly.entity_id
_entity_poly.type
_entity_poly.pdbx_seq_one_letter_code
_entity_poly.pdbx_strand_id
1 'polypeptide(L)'
;MIVPQFWAEGRIQEQVAGKQFTVRRYGWSDDSPLAAQAHADQRTREAFDRIVSGEMLKRRERKLAYNGAEGMPIREEIVERQGDSVVTRNGYGARCLNTPDVMFVDVDFEDTRGSARGLTVIGVAFIAALVAGYATRSAIACVAAFVLIAAVGIWRVRAEGLRFTQDKSDPLAGVHARVERFIYQHPDWHLRLYRTPAGVRVLAMHDVFAPSDAAVADAFQALGADQVYARMCRNQNCFRARLSAKPWRMDIREHLPRPNVWPVPPDKLPARDAWVARYEEAAEGYAACQYLASVGNTLNVHLNALAVQELHDERTRAHRGLPLA
;
A
#
# COMPACT_ATOMS: atom_id res chain seq x y z
N MET A 1 9.68 -12.12 -6.64
CA MET A 1 8.28 -12.15 -6.17
C MET A 1 7.93 -13.52 -5.60
N ILE A 2 7.21 -13.59 -4.47
CA ILE A 2 6.73 -14.87 -3.90
C ILE A 2 5.23 -14.75 -3.59
N VAL A 3 4.40 -15.47 -4.34
CA VAL A 3 2.95 -15.61 -4.14
C VAL A 3 2.62 -17.10 -4.07
N PRO A 4 2.71 -17.73 -2.89
CA PRO A 4 2.58 -19.17 -2.75
C PRO A 4 1.14 -19.64 -2.91
N GLN A 5 0.96 -20.76 -3.61
CA GLN A 5 -0.33 -21.43 -3.73
C GLN A 5 -0.77 -22.14 -2.44
N PHE A 6 0.15 -22.84 -1.79
CA PHE A 6 -0.12 -23.66 -0.60
C PHE A 6 0.47 -23.02 0.66
N TRP A 7 -0.28 -23.10 1.75
CA TRP A 7 0.09 -22.54 3.05
C TRP A 7 -0.25 -23.52 4.18
N ALA A 8 0.61 -23.58 5.19
CA ALA A 8 0.44 -24.42 6.36
C ALA A 8 0.88 -23.70 7.65
N GLU A 9 0.43 -24.17 8.82
CA GLU A 9 0.88 -23.70 10.13
C GLU A 9 1.65 -24.82 10.83
N GLY A 10 2.88 -24.54 11.22
CA GLY A 10 3.65 -25.38 12.13
C GLY A 10 3.41 -24.93 13.56
N ARG A 11 3.38 -25.88 14.50
CA ARG A 11 3.20 -25.62 15.93
C ARG A 11 4.06 -26.56 16.76
N ILE A 12 4.89 -25.98 17.61
CA ILE A 12 5.65 -26.71 18.63
C ILE A 12 5.17 -26.25 20.01
N GLN A 13 4.93 -27.20 20.90
CA GLN A 13 4.57 -26.95 22.30
C GLN A 13 5.39 -27.88 23.19
N GLU A 14 6.43 -27.34 23.83
CA GLU A 14 7.39 -28.12 24.63
C GLU A 14 7.77 -27.36 25.91
N GLN A 15 8.21 -28.10 26.93
CA GLN A 15 8.66 -27.56 28.21
C GLN A 15 10.19 -27.63 28.28
N VAL A 16 10.85 -26.50 28.54
CA VAL A 16 12.31 -26.40 28.64
C VAL A 16 12.68 -25.66 29.91
N ALA A 17 13.57 -26.23 30.72
CA ALA A 17 14.00 -25.68 32.02
C ALA A 17 12.81 -25.25 32.91
N GLY A 18 11.77 -26.09 32.97
CA GLY A 18 10.55 -25.85 33.75
C GLY A 18 9.54 -24.88 33.12
N LYS A 19 9.88 -24.21 32.00
CA LYS A 19 9.00 -23.23 31.33
C LYS A 19 8.36 -23.80 30.07
N GLN A 20 7.05 -23.60 29.91
CA GLN A 20 6.34 -23.98 28.69
C GLN A 20 6.57 -22.95 27.57
N PHE A 21 6.91 -23.45 26.38
CA PHE A 21 6.99 -22.69 25.15
C PHE A 21 5.91 -23.18 24.18
N THR A 22 5.33 -22.24 23.43
CA THR A 22 4.43 -22.55 22.31
C THR A 22 4.80 -21.62 21.18
N VAL A 23 5.31 -22.18 20.09
CA VAL A 23 5.80 -21.44 18.93
C VAL A 23 4.98 -21.84 17.71
N ARG A 24 4.59 -20.85 16.91
CA ARG A 24 3.84 -21.05 15.67
C ARG A 24 4.44 -20.24 14.55
N ARG A 25 4.63 -20.86 13.39
CA ARG A 25 5.07 -20.23 12.14
C ARG A 25 4.20 -20.70 10.99
N TYR A 26 4.07 -19.84 9.98
CA TYR A 26 3.52 -20.25 8.70
C TYR A 26 4.64 -20.70 7.77
N GLY A 27 4.35 -21.74 7.00
CA GLY A 27 5.12 -22.18 5.85
C GLY A 27 4.27 -22.14 4.60
N TRP A 28 4.94 -22.24 3.47
CA TRP A 28 4.35 -22.10 2.14
C TRP A 28 5.13 -22.88 1.08
N SER A 29 4.47 -23.21 -0.01
CA SER A 29 5.05 -23.88 -1.19
C SER A 29 4.15 -23.64 -2.40
N ASP A 30 4.74 -23.69 -3.60
CA ASP A 30 4.00 -23.75 -4.86
C ASP A 30 3.78 -25.20 -5.34
N ASP A 31 4.44 -26.19 -4.73
CA ASP A 31 4.43 -27.59 -5.19
C ASP A 31 3.27 -28.39 -4.60
N SER A 32 3.12 -28.36 -3.27
CA SER A 32 2.09 -29.16 -2.59
C SER A 32 1.78 -28.68 -1.16
N PRO A 33 0.61 -29.06 -0.61
CA PRO A 33 0.30 -28.88 0.81
C PRO A 33 1.32 -29.54 1.75
N LEU A 34 1.87 -30.69 1.36
CA LEU A 34 2.86 -31.41 2.15
C LEU A 34 4.19 -30.64 2.23
N ALA A 35 4.65 -30.09 1.11
CA ALA A 35 5.85 -29.25 1.07
C ALA A 35 5.65 -27.95 1.89
N ALA A 36 4.46 -27.35 1.82
CA ALA A 36 4.14 -26.19 2.66
C ALA A 36 4.16 -26.53 4.17
N GLN A 37 3.67 -27.71 4.55
CA GLN A 37 3.72 -28.20 5.94
C GLN A 37 5.15 -28.46 6.40
N ALA A 38 5.96 -29.15 5.59
CA ALA A 38 7.37 -29.39 5.90
C ALA A 38 8.14 -28.08 6.12
N HIS A 39 7.91 -27.09 5.24
CA HIS A 39 8.48 -25.75 5.41
C HIS A 39 7.98 -25.06 6.69
N ALA A 40 6.70 -25.21 7.04
CA ALA A 40 6.13 -24.62 8.26
C ALA A 40 6.73 -25.24 9.52
N ASP A 41 6.93 -26.56 9.53
CA ASP A 41 7.49 -27.31 10.64
C ASP A 41 8.97 -26.97 10.84
N GLN A 42 9.74 -26.89 9.75
CA GLN A 42 11.14 -26.44 9.77
C GLN A 42 11.26 -25.03 10.37
N ARG A 43 10.51 -24.05 9.85
CA ARG A 43 10.51 -22.68 10.37
C ARG A 43 10.12 -22.61 11.84
N THR A 44 9.15 -23.45 12.25
CA THR A 44 8.70 -23.50 13.65
C THR A 44 9.80 -24.05 14.56
N ARG A 45 10.52 -25.09 14.12
CA ARG A 45 11.65 -25.68 14.85
C ARG A 45 12.79 -24.70 15.01
N GLU A 46 13.25 -24.08 13.92
CA GLU A 46 14.30 -23.07 13.95
C GLU A 46 13.96 -21.90 14.88
N ALA A 47 12.71 -21.41 14.82
CA ALA A 47 12.25 -20.34 15.69
C ALA A 47 12.16 -20.78 17.17
N PHE A 48 11.77 -22.03 17.42
CA PHE A 48 11.71 -22.59 18.76
C PHE A 48 13.10 -22.68 19.38
N ASP A 49 14.08 -23.22 18.66
CA ASP A 49 15.45 -23.39 19.13
C ASP A 49 16.09 -22.05 19.50
N ARG A 50 15.89 -21.03 18.65
CA ARG A 50 16.35 -19.64 18.91
C ARG A 50 15.70 -19.00 20.13
N ILE A 51 14.39 -19.21 20.32
CA ILE A 51 13.67 -18.69 21.49
C ILE A 51 14.17 -19.37 22.77
N VAL A 52 14.43 -20.68 22.70
CA VAL A 52 14.94 -21.46 23.83
C VAL A 52 16.38 -21.07 24.16
N SER A 53 17.20 -20.74 23.16
CA SER A 53 18.57 -20.23 23.35
C SER A 53 18.63 -18.79 23.88
N GLY A 54 17.49 -18.16 24.15
CA GLY A 54 17.39 -16.83 24.77
C GLY A 54 17.13 -15.68 23.80
N GLU A 55 16.94 -15.94 22.50
CA GLU A 55 16.62 -14.89 21.55
C GLU A 55 15.18 -14.37 21.73
N MET A 56 15.03 -13.04 21.76
CA MET A 56 13.74 -12.38 21.93
C MET A 56 12.95 -12.33 20.61
N LEU A 57 12.32 -13.44 20.25
CA LEU A 57 11.46 -13.55 19.05
C LEU A 57 9.96 -13.63 19.41
N LYS A 58 9.11 -13.13 18.49
CA LYS A 58 7.65 -13.32 18.60
C LYS A 58 7.33 -14.82 18.57
N ARG A 59 6.67 -15.33 19.61
CA ARG A 59 6.29 -16.76 19.69
C ARG A 59 5.27 -17.18 18.62
N ARG A 60 4.36 -16.27 18.25
CA ARG A 60 3.30 -16.52 17.27
C ARG A 60 3.42 -15.56 16.10
N GLU A 61 3.55 -16.11 14.90
CA GLU A 61 3.38 -15.37 13.66
C GLU A 61 1.88 -15.10 13.40
N ARG A 62 1.54 -13.88 12.98
CA ARG A 62 0.14 -13.49 12.76
C ARG A 62 -0.33 -13.94 11.38
N LYS A 63 -1.55 -14.49 11.30
CA LYS A 63 -2.22 -14.80 10.03
C LYS A 63 -2.71 -13.50 9.37
N LEU A 64 -1.86 -12.89 8.55
CA LEU A 64 -2.17 -11.67 7.81
C LEU A 64 -2.01 -11.91 6.30
N ALA A 65 -2.80 -11.21 5.48
CA ALA A 65 -2.67 -11.25 4.01
C ALA A 65 -1.31 -10.71 3.55
N TYR A 66 -0.78 -9.76 4.33
CA TYR A 66 0.58 -9.24 4.26
C TYR A 66 0.99 -8.86 5.70
N ASN A 67 2.19 -9.24 6.15
CA ASN A 67 2.70 -8.78 7.46
C ASN A 67 3.46 -7.44 7.33
N GLY A 68 3.06 -6.60 6.36
CA GLY A 68 3.79 -5.38 6.02
C GLY A 68 5.26 -5.65 5.69
N ALA A 69 6.14 -4.80 6.21
CA ALA A 69 7.58 -4.82 5.97
C ALA A 69 8.36 -5.92 6.69
N GLU A 70 7.69 -6.86 7.36
CA GLU A 70 8.31 -7.93 8.15
C GLU A 70 8.56 -9.22 7.30
N GLY A 71 8.62 -9.13 5.96
CA GLY A 71 9.23 -10.16 5.10
C GLY A 71 8.43 -11.44 4.82
N MET A 72 7.11 -11.44 4.98
CA MET A 72 6.26 -12.59 4.60
C MET A 72 5.76 -12.49 3.16
N PRO A 73 5.67 -13.61 2.42
CA PRO A 73 5.10 -13.64 1.06
C PRO A 73 3.66 -13.13 0.99
N ILE A 74 3.21 -12.81 -0.22
CA ILE A 74 1.82 -12.39 -0.46
C ILE A 74 0.91 -13.59 -0.21
N ARG A 75 0.04 -13.47 0.79
CA ARG A 75 -0.90 -14.51 1.22
C ARG A 75 -2.31 -14.19 0.76
N GLU A 76 -2.51 -14.29 -0.55
CA GLU A 76 -3.74 -13.94 -1.24
C GLU A 76 -4.16 -15.07 -2.17
N GLU A 77 -5.45 -15.09 -2.55
CA GLU A 77 -5.95 -16.00 -3.58
C GLU A 77 -5.31 -15.61 -4.91
N ILE A 78 -4.72 -16.58 -5.62
CA ILE A 78 -4.28 -16.41 -7.00
C ILE A 78 -5.51 -16.59 -7.90
N VAL A 79 -5.84 -15.54 -8.65
CA VAL A 79 -6.97 -15.53 -9.59
C VAL A 79 -6.50 -15.95 -10.97
N GLU A 80 -5.33 -15.48 -11.39
CA GLU A 80 -4.77 -15.69 -12.73
C GLU A 80 -3.24 -15.60 -12.67
N ARG A 81 -2.56 -16.36 -13.52
CA ARG A 81 -1.11 -16.23 -13.78
C ARG A 81 -0.93 -15.96 -15.28
N GLN A 82 -0.12 -14.96 -15.61
CA GLN A 82 0.21 -14.62 -16.99
C GLN A 82 1.72 -14.33 -17.09
N GLY A 83 2.45 -15.27 -17.66
CA GLY A 83 3.91 -15.28 -17.56
C GLY A 83 4.36 -15.22 -16.10
N ASP A 84 5.29 -14.31 -15.80
CA ASP A 84 5.78 -14.08 -14.45
C ASP A 84 4.89 -13.16 -13.60
N SER A 85 3.83 -12.60 -14.18
CA SER A 85 2.87 -11.76 -13.48
C SER A 85 1.74 -12.59 -12.87
N VAL A 86 1.28 -12.19 -11.68
CA VAL A 86 0.23 -12.89 -10.93
C VAL A 86 -0.86 -11.90 -10.54
N VAL A 87 -2.10 -12.20 -10.91
CA VAL A 87 -3.27 -11.47 -10.43
C VAL A 87 -3.79 -12.16 -9.17
N THR A 88 -3.81 -11.43 -8.06
CA THR A 88 -4.33 -11.90 -6.78
C THR A 88 -5.60 -11.19 -6.37
N ARG A 89 -6.35 -11.78 -5.44
CA ARG A 89 -7.44 -11.11 -4.73
C ARG A 89 -7.02 -10.73 -3.33
N ASN A 90 -6.98 -9.42 -3.07
CA ASN A 90 -6.56 -8.89 -1.77
C ASN A 90 -7.62 -9.09 -0.68
N GLY A 91 -7.28 -8.74 0.56
CA GLY A 91 -8.16 -8.88 1.72
C GLY A 91 -9.44 -8.00 1.70
N TYR A 92 -9.57 -7.10 0.73
CA TYR A 92 -10.81 -6.34 0.45
C TYR A 92 -11.68 -7.00 -0.62
N GLY A 93 -11.17 -8.00 -1.33
CA GLY A 93 -11.85 -8.62 -2.47
C GLY A 93 -11.45 -8.04 -3.84
N ALA A 94 -10.63 -6.98 -3.89
CA ALA A 94 -10.20 -6.40 -5.16
C ALA A 94 -9.04 -7.15 -5.81
N ARG A 95 -9.01 -7.18 -7.15
CA ARG A 95 -7.94 -7.77 -7.96
C ARG A 95 -6.71 -6.86 -7.93
N CYS A 96 -5.54 -7.46 -7.80
CA CYS A 96 -4.26 -6.78 -7.82
C CYS A 96 -3.28 -7.55 -8.70
N LEU A 97 -2.69 -6.86 -9.66
CA LEU A 97 -1.56 -7.32 -10.43
C LEU A 97 -0.30 -7.24 -9.57
N ASN A 98 0.50 -8.30 -9.60
CA ASN A 98 1.83 -8.35 -9.01
C ASN A 98 2.79 -8.76 -10.13
N THR A 99 3.80 -7.95 -10.38
CA THR A 99 4.84 -8.18 -11.40
C THR A 99 6.20 -8.14 -10.71
N PRO A 100 7.13 -9.06 -11.03
CA PRO A 100 8.43 -9.09 -10.39
C PRO A 100 9.30 -7.89 -10.78
N ASP A 101 9.12 -7.33 -11.96
CA ASP A 101 10.12 -6.51 -12.63
C ASP A 101 9.58 -5.24 -13.35
N VAL A 102 8.27 -5.13 -13.59
CA VAL A 102 7.71 -3.94 -14.25
C VAL A 102 7.30 -2.88 -13.22
N MET A 103 7.99 -1.75 -13.24
CA MET A 103 7.84 -0.73 -12.20
C MET A 103 6.53 0.06 -12.33
N PHE A 104 5.73 -0.02 -11.28
CA PHE A 104 4.64 0.90 -10.98
C PHE A 104 5.03 1.85 -9.85
N VAL A 105 4.52 3.08 -9.89
CA VAL A 105 4.66 4.08 -8.83
C VAL A 105 3.27 4.60 -8.48
N ASP A 106 2.77 4.36 -7.27
CA ASP A 106 1.51 4.92 -6.79
C ASP A 106 1.81 6.24 -6.06
N VAL A 107 1.36 7.35 -6.63
CA VAL A 107 1.54 8.71 -6.12
C VAL A 107 0.20 9.21 -5.61
N ASP A 108 -0.01 9.20 -4.30
CA ASP A 108 -1.22 9.76 -3.71
C ASP A 108 -1.23 11.29 -3.83
N PHE A 109 -2.42 11.88 -3.97
CA PHE A 109 -2.53 13.34 -3.87
C PHE A 109 -2.17 13.76 -2.46
N GLU A 110 -1.24 14.70 -2.36
CA GLU A 110 -0.86 15.28 -1.07
C GLU A 110 -2.10 15.88 -0.43
N ASP A 111 -2.53 15.29 0.68
CA ASP A 111 -3.46 15.93 1.58
C ASP A 111 -2.67 17.07 2.24
N THR A 112 -2.62 18.24 1.58
CA THR A 112 -2.09 19.50 2.15
C THR A 112 -2.97 20.00 3.32
N ARG A 113 -3.61 19.07 4.04
CA ARG A 113 -4.42 19.30 5.22
C ARG A 113 -3.51 19.57 6.42
N GLY A 114 -3.18 20.85 6.57
CA GLY A 114 -3.16 21.52 7.87
C GLY A 114 -1.96 21.29 8.80
N SER A 115 -1.05 20.35 8.52
CA SER A 115 0.10 20.08 9.41
C SER A 115 1.01 21.30 9.60
N ALA A 116 1.45 21.93 8.50
CA ALA A 116 2.32 23.12 8.57
C ALA A 116 1.60 24.32 9.22
N ARG A 117 0.33 24.56 8.88
CA ARG A 117 -0.46 25.68 9.44
C ARG A 117 -0.74 25.50 10.92
N GLY A 118 -1.00 24.27 11.38
CA GLY A 118 -1.16 23.95 12.80
C GLY A 118 0.12 24.16 13.60
N LEU A 119 1.28 23.78 13.04
CA LEU A 119 2.59 24.02 13.66
C LEU A 119 2.91 25.51 13.78
N THR A 120 2.59 26.31 12.76
CA THR A 120 2.73 27.78 12.80
C THR A 120 1.85 28.41 13.88
N VAL A 121 0.58 27.99 14.00
CA VAL A 121 -0.32 28.47 15.06
C VAL A 121 0.24 28.18 16.45
N ILE A 122 0.75 26.95 16.67
CA ILE A 122 1.36 26.57 17.95
C ILE A 122 2.62 27.39 18.22
N GLY A 123 3.47 27.59 17.21
CA GLY A 123 4.67 28.42 17.33
C GLY A 123 4.35 29.88 17.68
N VAL A 124 3.37 30.49 17.03
CA VAL A 124 2.92 31.86 17.32
C VAL A 124 2.30 31.96 18.72
N ALA A 125 1.47 30.98 19.12
CA ALA A 125 0.89 30.93 20.45
C ALA A 125 1.98 30.84 21.53
N PHE A 126 3.03 30.04 21.29
CA PHE A 126 4.15 29.88 22.22
C PHE A 126 4.94 31.19 22.40
N ILE A 127 5.25 31.89 21.31
CA ILE A 127 5.97 33.17 21.37
C ILE A 127 5.12 34.23 22.10
N ALA A 128 3.82 34.33 21.77
CA ALA A 128 2.92 35.29 22.41
C ALA A 128 2.74 35.03 23.91
N ALA A 129 2.70 33.74 24.31
CA ALA A 129 2.63 33.34 25.71
C ALA A 129 3.88 33.75 26.51
N LEU A 130 5.07 33.58 25.94
CA LEU A 130 6.33 34.00 26.57
C LEU A 130 6.39 35.52 26.75
N VAL A 131 5.96 36.29 25.74
CA VAL A 131 5.90 37.76 25.81
C VAL A 131 4.91 38.21 26.90
N ALA A 132 3.73 37.62 26.95
CA ALA A 132 2.72 37.94 27.97
C ALA A 132 3.22 37.60 29.38
N GLY A 133 3.78 36.40 29.57
CA GLY A 133 4.34 35.97 30.85
C GLY A 133 5.47 36.85 31.36
N TYR A 134 6.35 37.30 30.46
CA TYR A 134 7.44 38.24 30.79
C TYR A 134 6.90 39.62 31.18
N ALA A 135 5.96 40.17 30.41
CA ALA A 135 5.40 41.50 30.66
C ALA A 135 4.60 41.57 31.97
N THR A 136 3.88 40.51 32.33
CA THR A 136 3.05 40.48 33.55
C THR A 136 3.73 39.82 34.75
N ARG A 137 4.94 39.27 34.59
CA ARG A 137 5.67 38.44 35.58
C ARG A 137 4.80 37.34 36.21
N SER A 138 3.92 36.73 35.41
CA SER A 138 2.94 35.75 35.89
C SER A 138 2.93 34.50 35.02
N ALA A 139 3.20 33.35 35.64
CA ALA A 139 3.13 32.05 34.97
C ALA A 139 1.70 31.71 34.53
N ILE A 140 0.69 32.18 35.28
CA ILE A 140 -0.72 31.95 34.95
C ILE A 140 -1.10 32.71 33.68
N ALA A 141 -0.63 33.94 33.51
CA ALA A 141 -0.88 34.75 32.32
C ALA A 141 -0.23 34.13 31.06
N CYS A 142 0.95 33.52 31.20
CA CYS A 142 1.62 32.78 30.13
C CYS A 142 0.77 31.61 29.64
N VAL A 143 0.31 30.74 30.55
CA VAL A 143 -0.50 29.57 30.21
C VAL A 143 -1.85 29.97 29.61
N ALA A 144 -2.51 30.97 30.20
CA ALA A 144 -3.80 31.47 29.70
C ALA A 144 -3.69 32.03 28.27
N ALA A 145 -2.64 32.81 27.98
CA ALA A 145 -2.40 33.35 26.65
C ALA A 145 -2.11 32.25 25.62
N PHE A 146 -1.30 31.25 25.98
CA PHE A 146 -1.01 30.11 25.10
C PHE A 146 -2.28 29.36 24.74
N VAL A 147 -3.08 28.96 25.74
CA VAL A 147 -4.30 28.17 25.54
C VAL A 147 -5.31 28.95 24.70
N LEU A 148 -5.50 30.24 24.96
CA LEU A 148 -6.44 31.07 24.22
C LEU A 148 -6.04 31.20 22.74
N ILE A 149 -4.77 31.55 22.47
CA ILE A 149 -4.29 31.78 21.10
C ILE A 149 -4.22 30.47 20.32
N ALA A 150 -3.78 29.38 20.94
CA ALA A 150 -3.79 28.06 20.33
C ALA A 150 -5.22 27.59 20.05
N ALA A 151 -6.16 27.75 20.99
CA ALA A 151 -7.55 27.35 20.79
C ALA A 151 -8.23 28.15 19.67
N VAL A 152 -8.06 29.47 19.65
CA VAL A 152 -8.60 30.35 18.60
C VAL A 152 -7.95 30.07 17.25
N GLY A 153 -6.62 29.88 17.21
CA GLY A 153 -5.90 29.58 15.99
C GLY A 153 -6.26 28.19 15.42
N ILE A 154 -6.38 27.17 16.28
CA ILE A 154 -6.83 25.82 15.88
C ILE A 154 -8.29 25.86 15.44
N TRP A 155 -9.16 26.59 16.15
CA TRP A 155 -10.56 26.77 15.76
C TRP A 155 -10.66 27.46 14.41
N ARG A 156 -9.86 28.51 14.17
CA ARG A 156 -9.80 29.22 12.89
C ARG A 156 -9.26 28.34 11.77
N VAL A 157 -8.18 27.58 11.98
CA VAL A 157 -7.68 26.60 11.00
C VAL A 157 -8.72 25.52 10.70
N ARG A 158 -9.51 25.08 11.68
CA ARG A 158 -10.61 24.13 11.47
C ARG A 158 -11.81 24.76 10.76
N ALA A 159 -12.21 25.97 11.13
CA ALA A 159 -13.32 26.70 10.54
C ALA A 159 -13.00 27.15 9.09
N GLU A 160 -11.76 27.58 8.84
CA GLU A 160 -11.23 27.85 7.51
C GLU A 160 -11.02 26.55 6.75
N GLY A 161 -10.53 25.46 7.37
CA GLY A 161 -10.46 24.13 6.75
C GLY A 161 -11.82 23.57 6.33
N LEU A 162 -12.90 23.96 7.02
CA LEU A 162 -14.29 23.69 6.64
C LEU A 162 -14.80 24.62 5.52
N ARG A 163 -14.22 25.82 5.35
CA ARG A 163 -14.60 26.82 4.33
C ARG A 163 -13.72 26.75 3.06
N PHE A 164 -12.52 26.20 3.14
CA PHE A 164 -11.55 26.02 2.05
C PHE A 164 -11.69 24.65 1.37
N THR A 165 -12.89 24.09 1.35
CA THR A 165 -13.24 22.96 0.49
C THR A 165 -13.35 23.38 -0.98
N GLN A 166 -12.43 24.23 -1.49
CA GLN A 166 -12.34 24.52 -2.92
C GLN A 166 -11.13 25.37 -3.35
N ASP A 167 -9.92 25.16 -2.81
CA ASP A 167 -8.75 25.63 -3.57
C ASP A 167 -8.50 24.64 -4.71
N LYS A 168 -8.99 25.00 -5.90
CA LYS A 168 -8.95 24.25 -7.15
C LYS A 168 -7.54 24.28 -7.78
N SER A 169 -6.46 24.14 -7.02
CA SER A 169 -5.22 23.68 -7.67
C SER A 169 -5.47 22.21 -8.01
N ASP A 170 -5.66 21.90 -9.29
CA ASP A 170 -5.84 20.53 -9.77
C ASP A 170 -4.72 19.67 -9.14
N PRO A 171 -5.04 18.70 -8.26
CA PRO A 171 -4.03 17.86 -7.63
C PRO A 171 -3.13 17.14 -8.64
N LEU A 172 -3.56 17.01 -9.90
CA LEU A 172 -2.75 16.52 -11.00
C LEU A 172 -1.61 17.46 -11.39
N ALA A 173 -1.78 18.78 -11.29
CA ALA A 173 -0.77 19.75 -11.71
C ALA A 173 0.53 19.59 -10.92
N GLY A 174 0.45 19.34 -9.61
CA GLY A 174 1.62 19.08 -8.77
C GLY A 174 2.34 17.79 -9.17
N VAL A 175 1.59 16.73 -9.48
CA VAL A 175 2.17 15.46 -9.96
C VAL A 175 2.81 15.63 -11.33
N HIS A 176 2.13 16.32 -12.26
CA HIS A 176 2.64 16.59 -13.60
C HIS A 176 3.96 17.33 -13.56
N ALA A 177 4.08 18.39 -12.75
CA ALA A 177 5.32 19.15 -12.60
C ALA A 177 6.49 18.27 -12.08
N ARG A 178 6.21 17.34 -11.14
CA ARG A 178 7.23 16.38 -10.68
C ARG A 178 7.64 15.42 -11.79
N VAL A 179 6.68 14.89 -12.54
CA VAL A 179 6.94 13.98 -13.66
C VAL A 179 7.74 14.68 -14.76
N GLU A 180 7.38 15.92 -15.14
CA GLU A 180 8.11 16.70 -16.14
C GLU A 180 9.55 16.95 -15.72
N ARG A 181 9.76 17.35 -14.46
CA ARG A 181 11.11 17.52 -13.90
C ARG A 181 11.89 16.21 -13.94
N PHE A 182 11.25 15.10 -13.59
CA PHE A 182 11.87 13.78 -13.61
C PHE A 182 12.29 13.40 -15.04
N ILE A 183 11.39 13.54 -16.02
CA ILE A 183 11.71 13.25 -17.43
C ILE A 183 12.83 14.15 -17.96
N TYR A 184 12.87 15.43 -17.58
CA TYR A 184 13.97 16.33 -17.96
C TYR A 184 15.33 15.83 -17.45
N GLN A 185 15.37 15.24 -16.25
CA GLN A 185 16.59 14.66 -15.66
C GLN A 185 16.91 13.26 -16.21
N HIS A 186 15.91 12.59 -16.79
CA HIS A 186 15.97 11.21 -17.25
C HIS A 186 15.38 11.09 -18.67
N PRO A 187 16.04 11.64 -19.71
CA PRO A 187 15.45 11.76 -21.05
C PRO A 187 15.16 10.42 -21.74
N ASP A 188 15.87 9.35 -21.35
CA ASP A 188 15.66 8.00 -21.90
C ASP A 188 14.44 7.28 -21.34
N TRP A 189 13.83 7.83 -20.27
CA TRP A 189 12.70 7.19 -19.61
C TRP A 189 11.42 7.38 -20.40
N HIS A 190 10.63 6.32 -20.46
CA HIS A 190 9.26 6.32 -20.94
C HIS A 190 8.33 6.00 -19.78
N LEU A 191 7.41 6.92 -19.48
CA LEU A 191 6.41 6.76 -18.42
C LEU A 191 4.99 6.89 -18.98
N ARG A 192 4.09 6.03 -18.51
CA ARG A 192 2.63 6.17 -18.69
C ARG A 192 1.98 6.61 -17.38
N LEU A 193 1.06 7.56 -17.48
CA LEU A 193 0.35 8.17 -16.36
C LEU A 193 -1.11 7.74 -16.36
N TYR A 194 -1.62 7.38 -15.19
CA TYR A 194 -3.00 6.95 -14.99
C TYR A 194 -3.61 7.66 -13.79
N ARG A 195 -4.76 8.31 -13.97
CA ARG A 195 -5.55 8.87 -12.87
C ARG A 195 -6.14 7.74 -12.06
N THR A 196 -5.89 7.72 -10.75
CA THR A 196 -6.63 6.89 -9.80
C THR A 196 -7.60 7.76 -8.99
N PRO A 197 -8.53 7.18 -8.21
CA PRO A 197 -9.44 8.00 -7.42
C PRO A 197 -8.74 8.74 -6.26
N ALA A 198 -7.53 8.34 -5.85
CA ALA A 198 -6.77 8.97 -4.75
C ALA A 198 -5.42 9.58 -5.18
N GLY A 199 -5.02 9.42 -6.44
CA GLY A 199 -3.69 9.79 -6.87
C GLY A 199 -3.47 9.61 -8.37
N VAL A 200 -2.21 9.43 -8.73
CA VAL A 200 -1.75 9.04 -10.07
C VAL A 200 -0.91 7.79 -9.93
N ARG A 201 -1.15 6.83 -10.81
CA ARG A 201 -0.25 5.70 -11.01
C ARG A 201 0.64 5.98 -12.19
N VAL A 202 1.94 5.79 -12.01
CA VAL A 202 2.94 5.88 -13.06
C VAL A 202 3.42 4.46 -13.38
N LEU A 203 3.61 4.16 -14.66
CA LEU A 203 4.15 2.90 -15.15
C LEU A 203 5.38 3.20 -16.02
N ALA A 204 6.51 2.57 -15.69
CA ALA A 204 7.70 2.63 -16.54
C ALA A 204 7.58 1.63 -17.69
N MET A 205 7.86 2.10 -18.92
CA MET A 205 7.70 1.32 -20.14
C MET A 205 9.01 0.94 -20.81
N HIS A 206 10.09 1.67 -20.53
CA HIS A 206 11.35 1.59 -21.28
C HIS A 206 12.28 0.45 -20.81
N ASP A 207 12.11 -0.05 -19.59
CA ASP A 207 12.98 -1.08 -18.99
C ASP A 207 12.26 -1.86 -17.88
N VAL A 208 12.94 -2.87 -17.34
CA VAL A 208 12.55 -3.68 -16.19
C VAL A 208 13.51 -3.46 -15.02
N PHE A 209 13.01 -3.62 -13.79
CA PHE A 209 13.72 -3.25 -12.57
C PHE A 209 13.52 -4.30 -11.48
N ALA A 210 14.54 -4.65 -10.73
CA ALA A 210 14.29 -5.33 -9.46
C ALA A 210 13.79 -4.31 -8.43
N PRO A 211 12.77 -4.62 -7.59
CA PRO A 211 12.28 -3.71 -6.55
C PRO A 211 13.32 -3.29 -5.50
N SER A 212 14.48 -3.94 -5.48
CA SER A 212 15.64 -3.60 -4.65
C SER A 212 16.63 -2.64 -5.30
N ASP A 213 16.46 -2.30 -6.58
CA ASP A 213 17.41 -1.47 -7.33
C ASP A 213 17.46 -0.04 -6.82
N ALA A 214 18.64 0.57 -6.90
CA ALA A 214 18.84 1.98 -6.53
C ALA A 214 18.01 2.92 -7.40
N ALA A 215 17.92 2.64 -8.71
CA ALA A 215 17.13 3.43 -9.65
C ALA A 215 15.64 3.48 -9.26
N VAL A 216 15.09 2.39 -8.70
CA VAL A 216 13.70 2.35 -8.21
C VAL A 216 13.55 3.24 -6.98
N ALA A 217 14.49 3.18 -6.04
CA ALA A 217 14.46 4.04 -4.85
C ALA A 217 14.52 5.53 -5.22
N ASP A 218 15.43 5.89 -6.15
CA ASP A 218 15.59 7.26 -6.64
C ASP A 218 14.33 7.73 -7.38
N ALA A 219 13.76 6.90 -8.26
CA ALA A 219 12.53 7.20 -8.98
C ALA A 219 11.33 7.36 -8.03
N PHE A 220 11.19 6.46 -7.05
CA PHE A 220 10.14 6.55 -6.04
C PHE A 220 10.24 7.84 -5.23
N GLN A 221 11.45 8.24 -4.85
CA GLN A 221 11.67 9.50 -4.15
C GLN A 221 11.34 10.71 -5.03
N ALA A 222 11.83 10.74 -6.27
CA ALA A 222 11.66 11.87 -7.17
C ALA A 222 10.21 12.08 -7.62
N LEU A 223 9.48 10.99 -7.88
CA LEU A 223 8.08 11.02 -8.31
C LEU A 223 7.10 11.20 -7.13
N GLY A 224 7.53 10.87 -5.91
CA GLY A 224 6.73 10.99 -4.69
C GLY A 224 5.84 9.77 -4.45
N ALA A 225 6.40 8.57 -4.57
CA ALA A 225 5.70 7.32 -4.28
C ALA A 225 5.23 7.25 -2.81
N ASP A 226 4.10 6.58 -2.57
CA ASP A 226 3.68 6.24 -1.21
C ASP A 226 4.76 5.41 -0.47
N GLN A 227 5.09 5.82 0.75
CA GLN A 227 6.18 5.21 1.53
C GLN A 227 5.84 3.78 1.98
N VAL A 228 4.55 3.49 2.22
CA VAL A 228 4.10 2.14 2.56
C VAL A 228 4.20 1.23 1.33
N TYR A 229 3.78 1.73 0.17
CA TYR A 229 3.91 1.08 -1.12
C TYR A 229 5.36 0.76 -1.47
N ALA A 230 6.26 1.76 -1.38
CA ALA A 230 7.67 1.59 -1.67
C ALA A 230 8.31 0.48 -0.81
N ARG A 231 8.01 0.50 0.50
CA ARG A 231 8.47 -0.51 1.44
C ARG A 231 7.87 -1.89 1.14
N MET A 232 6.59 -1.94 0.76
CA MET A 232 5.93 -3.20 0.39
C MET A 232 6.60 -3.83 -0.84
N CYS A 233 6.90 -3.03 -1.88
CA CYS A 233 7.51 -3.54 -3.11
C CYS A 233 8.86 -4.21 -2.83
N ARG A 234 9.71 -3.57 -2.02
CA ARG A 234 11.01 -4.11 -1.61
C ARG A 234 10.88 -5.42 -0.82
N ASN A 235 9.94 -5.50 0.12
CA ASN A 235 9.80 -6.68 0.98
C ASN A 235 9.14 -7.87 0.28
N GLN A 236 8.27 -7.60 -0.69
CA GLN A 236 7.57 -8.65 -1.45
C GLN A 236 8.30 -9.02 -2.75
N ASN A 237 9.37 -8.29 -3.08
CA ASN A 237 10.12 -8.43 -4.32
C ASN A 237 9.20 -8.43 -5.55
N CYS A 238 8.25 -7.50 -5.59
CA CYS A 238 7.37 -7.23 -6.73
C CYS A 238 6.84 -5.79 -6.71
N PHE A 239 6.44 -5.28 -7.88
CA PHE A 239 5.57 -4.12 -7.99
C PHE A 239 4.11 -4.56 -8.05
N ARG A 240 3.25 -3.75 -7.43
CA ARG A 240 1.83 -4.08 -7.30
C ARG A 240 0.94 -2.98 -7.87
N ALA A 241 -0.09 -3.37 -8.61
CA ALA A 241 -1.06 -2.45 -9.17
C ALA A 241 -2.48 -2.99 -8.96
N ARG A 242 -3.38 -2.18 -8.38
CA ARG A 242 -4.78 -2.57 -8.23
C ARG A 242 -5.47 -2.57 -9.59
N LEU A 243 -6.13 -3.67 -9.95
CA LEU A 243 -6.81 -3.86 -11.24
C LEU A 243 -8.31 -3.58 -11.18
N SER A 244 -8.95 -3.72 -10.01
CA SER A 244 -10.38 -3.46 -9.85
C SER A 244 -10.66 -2.50 -8.71
N ALA A 245 -11.81 -1.83 -8.79
CA ALA A 245 -12.21 -0.79 -7.86
C ALA A 245 -12.33 -1.25 -6.41
N LYS A 246 -12.14 -0.34 -5.44
CA LYS A 246 -12.32 -0.70 -4.03
C LYS A 246 -13.82 -0.89 -3.75
N PRO A 247 -14.24 -1.94 -2.99
CA PRO A 247 -15.66 -2.24 -2.78
C PRO A 247 -16.47 -1.04 -2.29
N TRP A 248 -15.95 -0.29 -1.31
CA TRP A 248 -16.64 0.85 -0.71
C TRP A 248 -16.77 2.08 -1.61
N ARG A 249 -16.07 2.12 -2.75
CA ARG A 249 -16.24 3.17 -3.77
C ARG A 249 -17.30 2.78 -4.81
N MET A 250 -17.79 1.56 -4.75
CA MET A 250 -18.90 1.02 -5.55
C MET A 250 -20.11 0.69 -4.67
N ASP A 251 -20.22 1.37 -3.51
CA ASP A 251 -21.27 1.18 -2.52
C ASP A 251 -21.38 -0.22 -1.87
N ILE A 252 -20.38 -1.08 -2.03
CA ILE A 252 -20.28 -2.35 -1.30
C ILE A 252 -19.66 -2.08 0.07
N ARG A 253 -20.52 -2.01 1.09
CA ARG A 253 -20.12 -1.72 2.48
C ARG A 253 -19.73 -2.98 3.24
N GLU A 254 -20.27 -4.13 2.82
CA GLU A 254 -19.96 -5.40 3.43
C GLU A 254 -18.53 -5.81 3.13
N HIS A 255 -17.78 -6.13 4.18
CA HIS A 255 -16.45 -6.69 4.02
C HIS A 255 -16.52 -8.11 3.43
N LEU A 256 -15.45 -8.48 2.72
CA LEU A 256 -15.21 -9.87 2.32
C LEU A 256 -15.36 -10.78 3.56
N PRO A 257 -16.16 -11.87 3.48
CA PRO A 257 -16.39 -12.77 4.60
C PRO A 257 -15.10 -13.25 5.26
N ARG A 258 -15.09 -13.29 6.60
CA ARG A 258 -13.92 -13.72 7.36
C ARG A 258 -13.85 -15.26 7.43
N PRO A 259 -12.64 -15.86 7.39
CA PRO A 259 -11.33 -15.20 7.30
C PRO A 259 -11.02 -14.70 5.89
N ASN A 260 -10.50 -13.47 5.79
CA ASN A 260 -10.12 -12.83 4.52
C ASN A 260 -8.65 -13.08 4.14
N VAL A 261 -8.03 -14.12 4.71
CA VAL A 261 -6.64 -14.51 4.48
C VAL A 261 -6.64 -15.91 3.87
N TRP A 262 -5.93 -16.08 2.76
CA TRP A 262 -5.85 -17.35 2.02
C TRP A 262 -5.02 -18.42 2.77
N PRO A 263 -5.33 -19.73 2.67
CA PRO A 263 -6.56 -20.31 2.15
C PRO A 263 -7.74 -20.11 3.09
N VAL A 264 -8.93 -20.09 2.49
CA VAL A 264 -10.21 -19.96 3.17
C VAL A 264 -10.74 -21.37 3.51
N PRO A 265 -11.25 -21.60 4.73
CA PRO A 265 -11.83 -22.89 5.10
C PRO A 265 -12.98 -23.31 4.18
N PRO A 266 -13.14 -24.61 3.84
CA PRO A 266 -14.18 -25.08 2.93
C PRO A 266 -15.60 -24.67 3.31
N ASP A 267 -15.92 -24.62 4.61
CA ASP A 267 -17.23 -24.20 5.11
C ASP A 267 -17.54 -22.72 4.88
N LYS A 268 -16.52 -21.90 4.59
CA LYS A 268 -16.65 -20.46 4.32
C LYS A 268 -16.61 -20.12 2.83
N LEU A 269 -16.23 -21.06 1.96
CA LEU A 269 -16.15 -20.83 0.51
C LEU A 269 -17.48 -20.37 -0.09
N PRO A 270 -18.64 -21.01 0.17
CA PRO A 270 -19.89 -20.61 -0.48
C PRO A 270 -20.28 -19.15 -0.19
N ALA A 271 -20.14 -18.71 1.05
CA ALA A 271 -20.44 -17.32 1.43
C ALA A 271 -19.46 -16.33 0.81
N ARG A 272 -18.18 -16.71 0.72
CA ARG A 272 -17.14 -15.91 0.06
C ARG A 272 -17.41 -15.79 -1.44
N ASP A 273 -17.69 -16.88 -2.12
CA ASP A 273 -17.87 -16.93 -3.56
C ASP A 273 -19.11 -16.14 -3.98
N ALA A 274 -20.20 -16.23 -3.19
CA ALA A 274 -21.37 -15.37 -3.38
C ALA A 274 -21.06 -13.87 -3.20
N TRP A 275 -20.21 -13.51 -2.24
CA TRP A 275 -19.75 -12.13 -2.09
C TRP A 275 -18.89 -11.70 -3.28
N VAL A 276 -17.95 -12.56 -3.72
CA VAL A 276 -17.05 -12.28 -4.84
C VAL A 276 -17.82 -12.11 -6.13
N ALA A 277 -18.81 -12.96 -6.42
CA ALA A 277 -19.65 -12.85 -7.62
C ALA A 277 -20.35 -11.48 -7.69
N ARG A 278 -20.99 -11.04 -6.60
CA ARG A 278 -21.63 -9.71 -6.53
C ARG A 278 -20.62 -8.57 -6.66
N TYR A 279 -19.43 -8.73 -6.08
CA TYR A 279 -18.36 -7.75 -6.20
C TYR A 279 -17.87 -7.62 -7.65
N GLU A 280 -17.65 -8.74 -8.34
CA GLU A 280 -17.18 -8.75 -9.73
C GLU A 280 -18.21 -8.12 -10.66
N GLU A 281 -19.50 -8.46 -10.49
CA GLU A 281 -20.61 -7.85 -11.24
C GLU A 281 -20.66 -6.33 -11.06
N ALA A 282 -20.62 -5.85 -9.81
CA ALA A 282 -20.60 -4.41 -9.54
C ALA A 282 -19.34 -3.74 -10.11
N ALA A 283 -18.18 -4.41 -10.05
CA ALA A 283 -16.93 -3.89 -10.54
C ALA A 283 -16.90 -3.68 -12.06
N GLU A 284 -17.81 -4.28 -12.83
CA GLU A 284 -17.91 -4.07 -14.28
C GLU A 284 -18.25 -2.64 -14.68
N GLY A 285 -19.02 -1.94 -13.85
CA GLY A 285 -19.42 -0.55 -14.08
C GLY A 285 -18.34 0.49 -13.82
N TYR A 286 -17.15 0.09 -13.35
CA TYR A 286 -16.11 1.01 -12.89
C TYR A 286 -14.74 0.75 -13.52
N ALA A 287 -13.94 1.80 -13.58
CA ALA A 287 -12.52 1.72 -13.89
C ALA A 287 -11.69 1.96 -12.62
N ALA A 288 -10.65 1.14 -12.43
CA ALA A 288 -9.73 1.29 -11.28
C ALA A 288 -8.80 2.49 -11.45
N CYS A 289 -8.51 2.85 -12.71
CA CYS A 289 -7.78 4.04 -13.10
C CYS A 289 -8.20 4.45 -14.52
N GLN A 290 -7.83 5.66 -14.94
CA GLN A 290 -8.04 6.18 -16.28
C GLN A 290 -6.70 6.59 -16.86
N TYR A 291 -6.40 6.20 -18.10
CA TYR A 291 -5.19 6.63 -18.77
C TYR A 291 -5.19 8.15 -19.00
N LEU A 292 -4.07 8.80 -18.73
CA LEU A 292 -3.89 10.24 -18.90
C LEU A 292 -2.98 10.57 -20.08
N ALA A 293 -1.73 10.08 -20.03
CA ALA A 293 -0.70 10.45 -20.99
C ALA A 293 0.48 9.46 -20.98
N SER A 294 1.29 9.54 -22.03
CA SER A 294 2.62 8.94 -22.10
C SER A 294 3.63 10.07 -22.27
N VAL A 295 4.73 10.03 -21.51
CA VAL A 295 5.73 11.10 -21.45
C VAL A 295 7.16 10.53 -21.50
N GLY A 296 8.10 11.36 -21.95
CA GLY A 296 9.50 10.97 -22.16
C GLY A 296 9.72 10.29 -23.51
N ASN A 297 10.67 9.35 -23.59
CA ASN A 297 11.04 8.65 -24.81
C ASN A 297 10.02 7.55 -25.18
N THR A 298 8.86 7.94 -25.71
CA THR A 298 7.74 7.02 -25.98
C THR A 298 8.02 5.95 -27.04
N LEU A 299 9.11 6.07 -27.79
CA LEU A 299 9.57 5.08 -28.76
C LEU A 299 10.33 3.92 -28.08
N ASN A 300 10.87 4.14 -26.89
CA ASN A 300 11.58 3.11 -26.13
C ASN A 300 10.59 2.30 -25.27
N VAL A 301 10.39 1.03 -25.62
CA VAL A 301 9.45 0.13 -24.94
C VAL A 301 10.08 -1.24 -24.76
N HIS A 302 10.15 -1.69 -23.51
CA HIS A 302 10.55 -3.05 -23.17
C HIS A 302 9.36 -4.01 -23.31
N LEU A 303 9.59 -5.19 -23.89
CA LEU A 303 8.53 -6.15 -24.21
C LEU A 303 7.76 -6.65 -22.98
N ASN A 304 8.44 -6.92 -21.86
CA ASN A 304 7.77 -7.31 -20.61
C ASN A 304 6.88 -6.18 -20.07
N ALA A 305 7.35 -4.92 -20.15
CA ALA A 305 6.57 -3.77 -19.72
C ALA A 305 5.32 -3.57 -20.59
N LEU A 306 5.43 -3.83 -21.90
CA LEU A 306 4.30 -3.83 -22.82
C LEU A 306 3.25 -4.89 -22.43
N ALA A 307 3.66 -6.14 -22.21
CA ALA A 307 2.73 -7.21 -21.83
C ALA A 307 2.00 -6.89 -20.50
N VAL A 308 2.74 -6.36 -19.51
CA VAL A 308 2.15 -5.93 -18.23
C VAL A 308 1.21 -4.74 -18.40
N GLN A 309 1.57 -3.78 -19.27
CA GLN A 309 0.74 -2.63 -19.58
C GLN A 309 -0.58 -3.04 -20.23
N GLU A 310 -0.54 -3.96 -21.18
CA GLU A 310 -1.74 -4.46 -21.87
C GLU A 310 -2.69 -5.14 -20.89
N LEU A 311 -2.17 -6.06 -20.07
CA LEU A 311 -2.94 -6.69 -19.00
C LEU A 311 -3.52 -5.65 -18.02
N HIS A 312 -2.69 -4.69 -17.60
CA HIS A 312 -3.11 -3.62 -16.69
C HIS A 312 -4.25 -2.79 -17.29
N ASP A 313 -4.09 -2.29 -18.51
CA ASP A 313 -5.05 -1.38 -19.15
C ASP A 313 -6.38 -2.09 -19.46
N GLU A 314 -6.32 -3.36 -19.88
CA GLU A 314 -7.49 -4.19 -20.10
C GLU A 314 -8.26 -4.41 -18.80
N ARG A 315 -7.58 -4.90 -17.74
CA ARG A 315 -8.23 -5.29 -16.48
C ARG A 315 -8.69 -4.09 -15.65
N THR A 316 -7.98 -2.96 -15.73
CA THR A 316 -8.39 -1.69 -15.08
C THR A 316 -9.46 -0.93 -15.83
N ARG A 317 -9.70 -1.29 -17.11
CA ARG A 317 -10.56 -0.56 -18.03
C ARG A 317 -10.11 0.88 -18.25
N ALA A 318 -8.78 1.11 -18.27
CA ALA A 318 -8.16 2.42 -18.27
C ALA A 318 -8.63 3.37 -19.39
N HIS A 319 -9.06 2.81 -20.52
CA HIS A 319 -9.47 3.56 -21.72
C HIS A 319 -11.00 3.59 -21.94
N ARG A 320 -11.81 3.07 -21.00
CA ARG A 320 -13.26 2.89 -21.21
C ARG A 320 -14.12 4.09 -20.80
N GLY A 321 -13.54 5.13 -20.18
CA GLY A 321 -14.28 6.30 -19.72
C GLY A 321 -15.30 6.03 -18.61
N LEU A 322 -15.20 4.88 -17.94
CA LEU A 322 -16.08 4.52 -16.82
C LEU A 322 -15.79 5.39 -15.59
N PRO A 323 -16.75 5.55 -14.67
CA PRO A 323 -16.53 6.17 -13.38
C PRO A 323 -15.36 5.52 -12.62
N LEU A 324 -14.57 6.35 -11.94
CA LEU A 324 -13.39 5.93 -11.18
C LEU A 324 -13.77 5.43 -9.78
N ALA A 325 -13.35 4.22 -9.41
CA ALA A 325 -13.54 3.64 -8.08
C ALA A 325 -12.35 2.74 -7.65
#